data_AF-A0A0F7PHL3-F1
#
_entry.id   AF-A0A0F7PHL3-F1
#
_cell.length_a   1.000
_cell.length_b   1.000
_cell.length_c   1.000
_cell.angle_alpha   90.00
_cell.angle_beta   90.00
_cell.angle_gamma   90.00
#
_symmetry.space_group_name_H-M   'P 1'
#
loop_
_entity.id
_entity.type
_entity.pdbx_description
1 polymer ?
#
loop_
_entity_poly.entity_id
_entity_poly.type
_entity_poly.pdbx_seq_one_letter_code
_entity_poly.pdbx_strand_id
1 'polypeptide(L)'
;MHMVIYTLVEASTRDDALATGKTVFDRLVGAVPHAGAVFDYYICFDDDETTVAGTARWGELPVAATVESDEGKELLERGWEATKEEFQRNLDRVKRALDEFSDEDIMRDEDLARHAFHQVGAYDGPSVFLYDEHGSGIRHRGQLDRILDESDDLWIVPADVHF
;
A
#
# COMPACT_ATOMS: atom_id res chain seq x y z
N MET A 1 12.91 -4.41 -4.79
CA MET A 1 11.67 -4.98 -5.39
C MET A 1 10.69 -3.84 -5.60
N HIS A 2 9.70 -3.96 -6.49
CA HIS A 2 8.74 -2.87 -6.74
C HIS A 2 7.31 -3.36 -6.57
N MET A 3 6.44 -2.45 -6.13
CA MET A 3 4.99 -2.64 -6.11
C MET A 3 4.29 -1.30 -6.32
N VAL A 4 3.04 -1.34 -6.78
CA VAL A 4 2.18 -0.15 -6.78
C VAL A 4 1.41 -0.12 -5.47
N ILE A 5 1.51 0.98 -4.75
CA ILE A 5 0.64 1.31 -3.61
C ILE A 5 -0.26 2.48 -3.98
N TYR A 6 -1.29 2.69 -3.17
CA TYR A 6 -2.23 3.78 -3.35
C TYR A 6 -2.49 4.49 -2.02
N THR A 7 -2.69 5.79 -2.09
CA THR A 7 -3.16 6.58 -0.95
C THR A 7 -4.52 7.19 -1.25
N LEU A 8 -5.39 7.20 -0.25
CA LEU A 8 -6.67 7.90 -0.27
C LEU A 8 -6.49 9.26 0.38
N VAL A 9 -6.84 10.33 -0.34
CA VAL A 9 -6.65 11.71 0.11
C VAL A 9 -7.87 12.55 -0.22
N GLU A 10 -8.27 13.40 0.72
CA GLU A 10 -9.30 14.41 0.47
C GLU A 10 -8.67 15.58 -0.29
N ALA A 11 -9.29 15.98 -1.40
CA ALA A 11 -8.80 17.07 -2.23
C ALA A 11 -9.89 17.65 -3.14
N SER A 12 -9.84 18.97 -3.39
CA SER A 12 -10.79 19.62 -4.29
C SER A 12 -10.39 19.53 -5.77
N THR A 13 -9.14 19.22 -6.07
CA THR A 13 -8.62 19.12 -7.44
C THR A 13 -7.64 17.96 -7.59
N ARG A 14 -7.40 17.54 -8.85
CA ARG A 14 -6.40 16.51 -9.18
C ARG A 14 -4.99 16.91 -8.74
N ASP A 15 -4.63 18.19 -8.90
CA ASP A 15 -3.30 18.68 -8.54
C ASP A 15 -3.12 18.71 -7.01
N ASP A 16 -4.17 19.11 -6.27
CA ASP A 16 -4.17 19.04 -4.80
C ASP A 16 -4.10 17.59 -4.31
N ALA A 17 -4.82 16.67 -4.96
CA ALA A 17 -4.77 15.25 -4.66
C ALA A 17 -3.34 14.70 -4.85
N LEU A 18 -2.71 15.00 -5.98
CA LEU A 18 -1.33 14.58 -6.24
C LEU A 18 -0.35 15.17 -5.21
N ALA A 19 -0.46 16.45 -4.88
CA ALA A 19 0.41 17.11 -3.91
C ALA A 19 0.26 16.51 -2.50
N THR A 20 -0.98 16.27 -2.06
CA THR A 20 -1.26 15.60 -0.78
C THR A 20 -0.77 14.16 -0.80
N GLY A 21 -0.99 13.43 -1.90
CA GLY A 21 -0.49 12.06 -2.08
C GLY A 21 1.04 11.98 -2.00
N LYS A 22 1.78 12.88 -2.65
CA LYS A 22 3.24 13.00 -2.51
C LYS A 22 3.68 13.22 -1.07
N THR A 23 2.93 14.03 -0.30
CA THR A 23 3.20 14.22 1.14
C THR A 23 3.03 12.92 1.93
N VAL A 24 2.06 12.07 1.56
CA VAL A 24 1.90 10.73 2.16
C VAL A 24 3.09 9.84 1.79
N PHE A 25 3.49 9.80 0.52
CA PHE A 25 4.62 8.97 0.10
C PHE A 25 5.95 9.43 0.69
N ASP A 26 6.17 10.74 0.83
CA ASP A 26 7.31 11.30 1.54
C ASP A 26 7.39 10.80 3.00
N ARG A 27 6.24 10.65 3.68
CA ARG A 27 6.19 10.00 5.01
C ARG A 27 6.63 8.56 4.95
N LEU A 28 6.09 7.81 3.99
CA LEU A 28 6.36 6.39 3.84
C LEU A 28 7.82 6.09 3.45
N VAL A 29 8.54 7.01 2.82
CA VAL A 29 9.99 6.86 2.54
C VAL A 29 10.89 7.55 3.58
N GLY A 30 10.32 8.07 4.67
CA GLY A 30 11.08 8.72 5.74
C GLY A 30 11.71 10.07 5.36
N ALA A 31 11.17 10.75 4.35
CA ALA A 31 11.62 12.08 3.93
C ALA A 31 11.19 13.20 4.90
N VAL A 32 10.27 12.92 5.82
CA VAL A 32 9.83 13.85 6.87
C VAL A 32 10.45 13.51 8.23
N PRO A 33 10.73 14.53 9.07
CA PRO A 33 11.33 14.31 10.39
C PRO A 33 10.53 13.33 11.24
N HIS A 34 11.24 12.40 11.89
CA HIS A 34 10.68 11.40 12.81
C HIS A 34 9.80 10.31 12.17
N ALA A 35 9.63 10.28 10.85
CA ALA A 35 9.04 9.15 10.14
C ALA A 35 10.10 8.04 9.94
N GLY A 36 9.75 6.80 10.29
CA GLY A 36 10.55 5.63 9.90
C GLY A 36 10.31 5.33 8.42
N ALA A 37 11.36 5.07 7.66
CA ALA A 37 11.23 4.67 6.26
C ALA A 37 10.62 3.27 6.18
N VAL A 38 9.46 3.18 5.53
CA VAL A 38 8.73 1.94 5.20
C VAL A 38 9.19 1.43 3.83
N PHE A 39 9.43 2.35 2.89
CA PHE A 39 9.92 2.09 1.53
C PHE A 39 11.22 2.87 1.28
N ASP A 40 12.02 2.42 0.30
CA ASP A 40 13.31 3.06 -0.04
C ASP A 40 13.12 4.37 -0.81
N TYR A 41 12.24 4.34 -1.82
CA TYR A 41 11.85 5.50 -2.64
C TYR A 41 10.51 5.21 -3.34
N TYR A 42 9.92 6.25 -3.92
CA TYR A 42 8.70 6.16 -4.73
C TYR A 42 8.81 6.96 -6.02
N ILE A 43 8.00 6.60 -7.01
CA ILE A 43 7.77 7.37 -8.24
C ILE A 43 6.26 7.45 -8.48
N CYS A 44 5.74 8.68 -8.65
CA CYS A 44 4.36 8.91 -9.03
C CYS A 44 4.19 8.81 -10.55
N PHE A 45 2.96 8.55 -11.00
CA PHE A 45 2.64 8.37 -12.42
C PHE A 45 2.54 9.69 -13.22
N ASP A 46 2.91 10.82 -12.63
CA ASP A 46 3.16 12.09 -13.34
C ASP A 46 4.61 12.22 -13.84
N ASP A 47 5.49 11.30 -13.46
CA ASP A 47 6.90 11.30 -13.84
C ASP A 47 7.17 10.34 -15.02
N ASP A 48 7.46 10.93 -16.18
CA ASP A 48 7.80 10.23 -17.43
C ASP A 48 9.33 10.11 -17.66
N GLU A 49 10.16 10.57 -16.72
CA GLU A 49 11.62 10.58 -16.88
C GLU A 49 12.28 9.25 -16.50
N THR A 50 11.56 8.38 -15.78
CA THR A 50 12.05 7.07 -15.36
C THR A 50 11.86 5.99 -16.43
N THR A 51 12.85 5.09 -16.54
CA THR A 51 12.80 3.94 -17.47
C THR A 51 12.66 2.59 -16.76
N VAL A 52 12.66 2.57 -15.42
CA VAL A 52 12.67 1.34 -14.61
C VAL A 52 11.56 1.28 -13.54
N ALA A 53 10.79 2.37 -13.40
CA ALA A 53 9.71 2.54 -12.44
C ALA A 53 8.52 3.27 -13.08
N GLY A 54 7.41 3.39 -12.35
CA GLY A 54 6.22 4.11 -12.79
C GLY A 54 5.66 3.55 -14.09
N THR A 55 5.33 4.44 -15.03
CA THR A 55 4.72 4.09 -16.33
C THR A 55 5.55 3.08 -17.12
N ALA A 56 6.89 3.17 -17.09
CA ALA A 56 7.77 2.26 -17.80
C ALA A 56 7.68 0.81 -17.30
N ARG A 57 7.28 0.60 -16.04
CA ARG A 57 7.19 -0.72 -15.40
C ARG A 57 5.76 -1.27 -15.36
N TRP A 58 4.79 -0.41 -15.05
CA TRP A 58 3.42 -0.82 -14.74
C TRP A 58 2.41 -0.45 -15.85
N GLY A 59 2.86 0.22 -16.90
CA GLY A 59 2.00 0.80 -17.92
C GLY A 59 1.33 2.08 -17.43
N GLU A 60 0.42 2.61 -18.23
CA GLU A 60 -0.30 3.83 -17.88
C GLU A 60 -1.28 3.59 -16.72
N LEU A 61 -1.11 4.34 -15.64
CA LEU A 61 -2.09 4.52 -14.57
C LEU A 61 -2.42 6.02 -14.46
N PRO A 62 -3.61 6.39 -13.99
CA PRO A 62 -3.92 7.80 -13.79
C PRO A 62 -3.03 8.37 -12.67
N VAL A 63 -2.56 9.60 -12.85
CA VAL A 63 -1.78 10.33 -11.82
C VAL A 63 -2.54 10.44 -10.50
N ALA A 64 -3.85 10.71 -10.60
CA ALA A 64 -4.82 10.68 -9.51
C ALA A 64 -6.22 10.59 -10.13
N ALA A 65 -7.14 9.92 -9.46
CA ALA A 65 -8.54 9.80 -9.88
C ALA A 65 -9.47 10.01 -8.68
N THR A 66 -10.66 10.56 -8.90
CA THR A 66 -11.70 10.56 -7.85
C THR A 66 -12.12 9.12 -7.62
N VAL A 67 -12.36 8.75 -6.37
CA VAL A 67 -12.76 7.38 -6.03
C VAL A 67 -14.08 6.98 -6.70
N GLU A 68 -14.93 7.95 -7.04
CA GLU A 68 -16.18 7.71 -7.76
C GLU A 68 -16.05 7.54 -9.27
N SER A 69 -14.91 7.87 -9.88
CA SER A 69 -14.67 7.62 -11.31
C SER A 69 -14.46 6.13 -11.59
N ASP A 70 -14.64 5.72 -12.85
CA ASP A 70 -14.40 4.34 -13.26
C ASP A 70 -12.92 3.95 -13.01
N GLU A 71 -11.96 4.83 -13.32
CA GLU A 71 -10.54 4.55 -13.03
C GLU A 71 -10.27 4.50 -11.53
N GLY A 72 -10.87 5.40 -10.73
CA GLY A 72 -10.70 5.42 -9.29
C GLY A 72 -11.22 4.15 -8.62
N LYS A 73 -12.39 3.66 -9.04
CA LYS A 73 -12.96 2.38 -8.59
C LYS A 73 -12.05 1.21 -8.92
N GLU A 74 -11.48 1.19 -10.12
CA GLU A 74 -10.55 0.15 -10.54
C GLU A 74 -9.26 0.16 -9.70
N LEU A 75 -8.66 1.32 -9.45
CA LEU A 75 -7.47 1.43 -8.59
C LEU A 75 -7.78 0.98 -7.16
N LEU A 76 -8.94 1.37 -6.63
CA LEU A 76 -9.36 1.01 -5.28
C LEU A 76 -9.56 -0.50 -5.13
N GLU A 77 -10.25 -1.12 -6.10
CA GLU A 77 -10.44 -2.57 -6.15
C GLU A 77 -9.11 -3.30 -6.25
N ARG A 78 -8.22 -2.87 -7.16
CA ARG A 78 -6.88 -3.44 -7.30
C ARG A 78 -6.07 -3.38 -6.00
N GLY A 79 -6.03 -2.23 -5.34
CA GLY A 79 -5.31 -2.06 -4.07
C GLY A 79 -5.92 -2.87 -2.91
N TRP A 80 -7.25 -2.93 -2.83
CA TRP A 80 -7.95 -3.68 -1.79
C TRP A 80 -7.79 -5.20 -1.96
N GLU A 81 -7.96 -5.71 -3.19
CA GLU A 81 -7.74 -7.12 -3.48
C GLU A 81 -6.28 -7.52 -3.26
N ALA A 82 -5.30 -6.70 -3.68
CA ALA A 82 -3.89 -6.96 -3.41
C ALA A 82 -3.59 -7.05 -1.89
N THR A 83 -4.17 -6.15 -1.09
CA THR A 83 -4.04 -6.18 0.38
C THR A 83 -4.65 -7.45 0.97
N LYS A 84 -5.86 -7.84 0.55
CA LYS A 84 -6.51 -9.08 0.99
C LYS A 84 -5.72 -10.32 0.62
N GLU A 85 -5.30 -10.41 -0.63
CA GLU A 85 -4.56 -11.56 -1.13
C GLU A 85 -3.23 -11.72 -0.39
N GLU A 86 -2.50 -10.62 -0.17
CA GLU A 86 -1.22 -10.67 0.53
C GLU A 86 -1.40 -11.06 2.01
N PHE A 87 -2.43 -10.51 2.67
CA PHE A 87 -2.80 -10.96 4.01
C PHE A 87 -3.12 -12.45 4.05
N GLN A 88 -3.95 -12.94 3.11
CA GLN A 88 -4.35 -14.34 3.04
C GLN A 88 -3.16 -15.26 2.77
N ARG A 89 -2.26 -14.88 1.84
CA ARG A 89 -1.02 -15.61 1.55
C ARG A 89 -0.17 -15.78 2.81
N ASN A 90 0.03 -14.72 3.58
CA ASN A 90 0.82 -14.78 4.82
C ASN A 90 0.09 -15.53 5.94
N LEU A 91 -1.23 -15.36 6.05
CA LEU A 91 -2.03 -16.08 7.04
C LEU A 91 -2.01 -17.60 6.80
N ASP A 92 -2.04 -18.04 5.55
CA ASP A 92 -1.97 -19.46 5.24
C ASP A 92 -0.58 -20.06 5.51
N ARG A 93 0.48 -19.26 5.38
CA ARG A 93 1.82 -19.66 5.83
C ARG A 93 1.88 -19.79 7.36
N VAL A 94 1.28 -18.86 8.09
CA VAL A 94 1.17 -18.95 9.56
C VAL A 94 0.41 -20.20 9.97
N LYS A 95 -0.75 -20.48 9.36
CA LYS A 95 -1.54 -21.69 9.66
C LYS A 95 -0.74 -22.97 9.39
N ARG A 96 -0.01 -23.03 8.27
CA ARG A 96 0.86 -24.18 7.95
C ARG A 96 1.96 -24.35 9.00
N ALA A 97 2.65 -23.28 9.36
CA ALA A 97 3.69 -23.33 10.38
C ALA A 97 3.15 -23.84 11.72
N LEU A 98 1.95 -23.41 12.12
CA LEU A 98 1.30 -23.87 13.36
C LEU A 98 0.86 -25.35 13.30
N ASP A 99 0.64 -25.91 12.12
CA ASP A 99 0.24 -27.32 11.92
C ASP A 99 1.45 -28.26 11.80
N GLU A 100 2.53 -27.79 11.15
CA GLU A 100 3.66 -28.63 10.73
C GLU A 100 4.90 -28.51 11.64
N PHE A 101 5.09 -27.38 12.33
CA PHE A 101 6.33 -27.09 13.05
C PHE A 101 6.17 -27.10 14.56
N SER A 102 7.23 -27.51 15.26
CA SER A 102 7.30 -27.36 16.72
C SER A 102 7.62 -25.91 17.12
N ASP A 103 7.39 -25.58 18.40
CA ASP A 103 7.77 -24.27 18.94
C ASP A 103 9.27 -23.95 18.69
N GLU A 104 10.16 -24.94 18.80
CA GLU A 104 11.59 -24.75 18.54
C GLU A 104 11.89 -24.45 17.06
N ASP A 105 11.18 -25.09 16.14
CA ASP A 105 11.32 -24.87 14.70
C ASP A 105 10.83 -23.47 14.32
N ILE A 106 9.68 -23.05 14.86
CA ILE A 106 9.18 -21.68 14.69
C ILE A 106 10.18 -20.68 15.29
N MET A 107 10.75 -20.94 16.47
CA MET A 107 11.77 -20.06 17.07
C MET A 107 13.01 -19.88 16.19
N ARG A 108 13.43 -20.95 15.49
CA ARG A 108 14.54 -20.94 14.54
C ARG A 108 14.20 -20.30 13.19
N ASP A 109 12.95 -19.89 13.00
CA ASP A 109 12.44 -19.33 11.75
C ASP A 109 12.48 -20.32 10.58
N GLU A 110 12.22 -21.61 10.88
CA GLU A 110 12.09 -22.65 9.85
C GLU A 110 11.03 -22.23 8.81
N ASP A 111 11.36 -22.36 7.52
CA ASP A 111 10.57 -21.89 6.37
C ASP A 111 10.03 -20.44 6.50
N LEU A 112 10.80 -19.57 7.18
CA LEU A 112 10.45 -18.18 7.43
C LEU A 112 9.12 -18.03 8.20
N ALA A 113 8.82 -18.96 9.11
CA ALA A 113 7.60 -18.95 9.91
C ALA A 113 7.41 -17.61 10.65
N ARG A 114 8.44 -17.10 11.34
CA ARG A 114 8.37 -15.83 12.08
C ARG A 114 8.16 -14.65 11.16
N HIS A 115 8.76 -14.69 9.97
CA HIS A 115 8.50 -13.68 8.96
C HIS A 115 7.02 -13.65 8.55
N ALA A 116 6.38 -14.81 8.36
CA ALA A 116 4.95 -14.87 8.05
C ALA A 116 4.09 -14.25 9.17
N PHE A 117 4.40 -14.54 10.45
CA PHE A 117 3.73 -13.88 11.58
C PHE A 117 3.90 -12.36 11.56
N HIS A 118 5.11 -11.89 11.27
CA HIS A 118 5.39 -10.46 11.14
C HIS A 118 4.54 -9.83 10.02
N GLN A 119 4.47 -10.47 8.84
CA GLN A 119 3.69 -9.96 7.71
C GLN A 119 2.19 -9.91 8.00
N VAL A 120 1.61 -10.94 8.64
CA VAL A 120 0.20 -10.93 9.06
C VAL A 120 -0.08 -9.79 10.05
N GLY A 121 0.88 -9.50 10.92
CA GLY A 121 0.77 -8.44 11.92
C GLY A 121 1.18 -7.05 11.45
N ALA A 122 1.61 -6.88 10.20
CA ALA A 122 2.18 -5.63 9.71
C ALA A 122 1.14 -4.49 9.64
N TYR A 123 1.62 -3.27 9.88
CA TYR A 123 0.80 -2.06 9.91
C TYR A 123 0.98 -1.25 8.62
N ASP A 124 2.11 -1.44 7.96
CA ASP A 124 2.59 -0.78 6.77
C ASP A 124 3.57 -1.72 6.04
N GLY A 125 4.09 -1.27 4.90
CA GLY A 125 5.12 -1.98 4.16
C GLY A 125 4.57 -2.90 3.07
N PRO A 126 5.37 -3.88 2.63
CA PRO A 126 5.07 -4.67 1.43
C PRO A 126 3.82 -5.55 1.50
N SER A 127 3.22 -5.69 2.68
CA SER A 127 1.97 -6.42 2.90
C SER A 127 0.72 -5.53 2.87
N VAL A 128 0.88 -4.21 2.72
CA VAL A 128 -0.23 -3.24 2.69
C VAL A 128 -0.12 -2.36 1.44
N PHE A 129 -1.20 -2.31 0.66
CA PHE A 129 -1.24 -1.62 -0.63
C PHE A 129 -2.06 -0.34 -0.61
N LEU A 130 -2.89 -0.14 0.42
CA LEU A 130 -3.72 1.06 0.59
C LEU A 130 -3.32 1.81 1.86
N TYR A 131 -3.18 3.13 1.75
CA TYR A 131 -2.84 4.03 2.84
C TYR A 131 -3.87 5.17 2.93
N ASP A 132 -4.11 5.68 4.13
CA ASP A 132 -4.87 6.92 4.32
C ASP A 132 -3.98 8.16 4.12
N GLU A 133 -4.59 9.35 4.16
CA GLU A 133 -3.92 10.65 4.04
C GLU A 133 -2.86 10.92 5.13
N HIS A 134 -2.81 10.08 6.17
CA HIS A 134 -1.83 10.17 7.23
C HIS A 134 -0.65 9.21 7.03
N GLY A 135 -0.70 8.35 6.01
CA GLY A 135 0.29 7.31 5.75
C GLY A 135 0.09 6.06 6.62
N SER A 136 -1.10 5.88 7.19
CA SER A 136 -1.43 4.67 7.94
C SER A 136 -2.01 3.62 7.00
N GLY A 137 -1.53 2.39 7.10
CA GLY A 137 -2.03 1.28 6.29
C GLY A 137 -3.50 0.97 6.56
N ILE A 138 -4.29 0.84 5.50
CA ILE A 138 -5.70 0.44 5.53
C ILE A 138 -5.79 -1.08 5.45
N ARG A 139 -6.12 -1.73 6.58
CA ARG A 139 -5.88 -3.18 6.74
C ARG A 139 -7.13 -4.03 6.89
N HIS A 140 -8.29 -3.41 7.07
CA HIS A 140 -9.54 -4.13 7.18
C HIS A 140 -10.68 -3.35 6.56
N ARG A 141 -11.70 -4.08 6.08
CA ARG A 141 -12.78 -3.50 5.27
C ARG A 141 -13.52 -2.37 5.99
N GLY A 142 -13.79 -2.52 7.30
CA GLY A 142 -14.48 -1.47 8.05
C GLY A 142 -13.68 -0.17 8.27
N GLN A 143 -12.36 -0.15 8.08
CA GLN A 143 -11.59 1.10 8.04
C GLN A 143 -11.75 1.75 6.67
N LEU A 144 -11.64 0.95 5.61
CA LEU A 144 -11.84 1.41 4.25
C LEU A 144 -13.23 2.00 4.05
N ASP A 145 -14.29 1.27 4.43
CA ASP A 145 -15.68 1.76 4.31
C ASP A 145 -15.88 3.08 5.04
N ARG A 146 -15.29 3.24 6.23
CA ARG A 146 -15.39 4.50 6.99
C ARG A 146 -14.77 5.67 6.22
N ILE A 147 -13.58 5.49 5.65
CA ILE A 147 -12.90 6.55 4.88
C ILE A 147 -13.73 6.91 3.63
N LEU A 148 -14.29 5.90 2.96
CA LEU A 148 -15.15 6.10 1.79
C LEU A 148 -16.45 6.84 2.12
N ASP A 149 -17.02 6.60 3.30
CA ASP A 149 -18.27 7.23 3.74
C ASP A 149 -18.07 8.65 4.31
N GLU A 150 -16.85 9.02 4.74
CA GLU A 150 -16.57 10.28 5.44
C GLU A 150 -16.30 11.47 4.51
N SER A 151 -15.89 11.26 3.25
CA SER A 151 -15.53 12.33 2.32
C SER A 151 -16.19 12.17 0.95
N ASP A 152 -16.88 13.22 0.51
CA ASP A 152 -17.48 13.30 -0.84
C ASP A 152 -16.43 13.65 -1.93
N ASP A 153 -15.26 14.15 -1.53
CA ASP A 153 -14.18 14.64 -2.41
C ASP A 153 -12.90 13.80 -2.25
N LEU A 154 -13.08 12.47 -2.18
CA LEU A 154 -11.98 11.52 -2.00
C LEU A 154 -11.31 11.15 -3.33
N TRP A 155 -9.98 11.20 -3.33
CA TRP A 155 -9.13 10.83 -4.45
C TRP A 155 -8.24 9.65 -4.09
N ILE A 156 -7.90 8.85 -5.11
CA ILE A 156 -6.89 7.80 -5.04
C ILE A 156 -5.70 8.18 -5.89
N VAL A 157 -4.51 8.10 -5.30
CA VAL A 157 -3.22 8.44 -5.94
C VAL A 157 -2.32 7.20 -5.94
N PRO A 158 -1.94 6.66 -7.10
CA PRO A 158 -0.99 5.55 -7.18
C PRO A 158 0.47 6.03 -7.13
N ALA A 159 1.34 5.20 -6.56
CA ALA A 159 2.79 5.33 -6.69
C ALA A 159 3.46 3.97 -6.82
N ASP A 160 4.50 3.91 -7.64
CA ASP A 160 5.45 2.79 -7.67
C ASP A 160 6.48 2.97 -6.56
N VAL A 161 6.54 2.03 -5.62
CA VAL A 161 7.48 2.06 -4.49
C VAL A 161 8.49 0.94 -4.56
N HIS A 162 9.72 1.24 -4.14
CA HIS A 162 10.78 0.25 -3.96
C HIS A 162 10.93 -0.17 -2.49
N PHE A 163 11.18 -1.46 -2.26
CA PHE A 163 11.45 -2.07 -0.95
C PHE A 163 12.35 -3.32 -1.05
#